data_AF-A0A7V9U4C0-F1
#
_entry.id   AF-A0A7V9U4C0-F1
#
_cell.length_a   1.000
_cell.length_b   1.000
_cell.length_c   1.000
_cell.angle_alpha   90.00
_cell.angle_beta   90.00
_cell.angle_gamma   90.00
#
_symmetry.space_group_name_H-M   'P 1'
#
loop_
_entity.id
_entity.type
_entity.pdbx_description
1 polymer ?
#
loop_
_entity_poly.entity_id
_entity_poly.type
_entity_poly.pdbx_seq_one_letter_code
_entity_poly.pdbx_strand_id
1 'polypeptide(L)'
;MRPICFGLYLVTSVAAAAQGSVTGTLTVNAASVTLKFATAVAYTNGTDRSVSVLLSDKPANAKTFAEYTRIGANERYVPGIFEGAWASLHVEKEFSGFTFSVDASNKILTNQILVGGENGRFSVSSDDLVLEVTSVSPRFTGRIRSKQPVLDLGDRKVSLDATFDALVSVAGK
;
A
#
# COMPACT_ATOMS: atom_id res chain seq x y z
N MET A 1 -43.46 25.69 30.92
CA MET A 1 -43.11 25.21 29.57
C MET A 1 -41.62 24.94 29.54
N ARG A 2 -41.21 23.68 29.36
CA ARG A 2 -39.80 23.25 29.26
C ARG A 2 -39.49 22.93 27.79
N PRO A 3 -38.42 23.46 27.18
CA PRO A 3 -38.01 22.98 25.87
C PRO A 3 -37.30 21.63 26.02
N ILE A 4 -37.85 20.60 25.39
CA ILE A 4 -37.26 19.26 25.30
C ILE A 4 -36.15 19.34 24.26
N CYS A 5 -34.90 19.21 24.70
CA CYS A 5 -33.76 19.00 23.82
C CYS A 5 -33.87 17.61 23.18
N PHE A 6 -34.20 17.54 21.90
CA PHE A 6 -33.95 16.36 21.08
C PHE A 6 -32.46 16.33 20.75
N GLY A 7 -31.69 15.62 21.56
CA GLY A 7 -30.31 15.27 21.26
C GLY A 7 -30.26 14.33 20.06
N LEU A 8 -29.93 14.87 18.90
CA LEU A 8 -29.58 14.10 17.71
C LEU A 8 -28.26 13.38 17.99
N TYR A 9 -28.33 12.11 18.40
CA TYR A 9 -27.16 11.24 18.45
C TYR A 9 -26.63 11.04 17.02
N LEU A 10 -25.64 11.85 16.64
CA LEU A 10 -24.77 11.55 15.51
C LEU A 10 -23.97 10.30 15.88
N VAL A 11 -24.48 9.13 15.47
CA VAL A 11 -23.65 7.93 15.33
C VAL A 11 -22.71 8.23 14.17
N THR A 12 -21.52 8.73 14.48
CA THR A 12 -20.40 8.69 13.53
C THR A 12 -20.05 7.22 13.37
N SER A 13 -20.68 6.54 12.42
CA SER A 13 -20.16 5.27 11.94
C SER A 13 -18.78 5.58 11.38
N VAL A 14 -17.74 5.21 12.13
CA VAL A 14 -16.40 5.09 11.57
C VAL A 14 -16.56 4.01 10.52
N ALA A 15 -16.71 4.40 9.26
CA ALA A 15 -16.68 3.45 8.16
C ALA A 15 -15.36 2.70 8.33
N ALA A 16 -15.44 1.43 8.76
CA ALA A 16 -14.29 0.55 8.71
C ALA A 16 -13.80 0.64 7.27
N ALA A 17 -12.62 1.20 7.07
CA ALA A 17 -12.05 1.34 5.74
C ALA A 17 -12.06 -0.07 5.13
N ALA A 18 -12.99 -0.32 4.21
CA ALA A 18 -13.24 -1.67 3.76
C ALA A 18 -11.97 -2.14 3.05
N GLN A 19 -11.36 -3.16 3.63
CA GLN A 19 -10.08 -3.65 3.20
C GLN A 19 -10.21 -4.31 1.84
N GLY A 20 -9.27 -4.03 0.94
CA GLY A 20 -9.19 -4.67 -0.36
C GLY A 20 -8.68 -6.11 -0.27
N SER A 21 -8.77 -6.82 -1.37
CA SER A 21 -8.24 -8.17 -1.53
C SER A 21 -7.12 -8.21 -2.56
N VAL A 22 -6.27 -9.21 -2.43
CA VAL A 22 -5.27 -9.55 -3.44
C VAL A 22 -5.18 -11.06 -3.54
N THR A 23 -4.96 -11.54 -4.76
CA THR A 23 -4.65 -12.92 -5.07
C THR A 23 -3.29 -12.93 -5.74
N GLY A 24 -2.30 -13.54 -5.09
CA GLY A 24 -0.95 -13.58 -5.63
C GLY A 24 0.06 -14.13 -4.64
N THR A 25 1.27 -14.31 -5.14
CA THR A 25 2.39 -14.79 -4.33
C THR A 25 3.57 -13.83 -4.48
N LEU A 26 4.20 -13.54 -3.35
CA LEU A 26 5.51 -12.95 -3.28
C LEU A 26 6.48 -14.05 -2.84
N THR A 27 7.51 -14.30 -3.64
CA THR A 27 8.58 -15.24 -3.29
C THR A 27 9.88 -14.46 -3.11
N VAL A 28 10.56 -14.68 -2.00
CA VAL A 28 11.90 -14.15 -1.73
C VAL A 28 12.80 -15.31 -1.34
N ASN A 29 13.83 -15.55 -2.14
CA ASN A 29 14.66 -16.75 -2.10
C ASN A 29 13.78 -18.02 -2.18
N ALA A 30 13.84 -18.88 -1.17
CA ALA A 30 13.02 -20.09 -1.10
C ALA A 30 11.69 -19.87 -0.36
N ALA A 31 11.48 -18.70 0.26
CA ALA A 31 10.27 -18.42 1.03
C ALA A 31 9.17 -17.87 0.13
N SER A 32 7.99 -18.48 0.18
CA SER A 32 6.80 -18.01 -0.53
C SER A 32 5.76 -17.49 0.44
N VAL A 33 5.19 -16.34 0.12
CA VAL A 33 4.21 -15.61 0.90
C VAL A 33 2.97 -15.43 0.05
N THR A 34 1.84 -15.98 0.50
CA THR A 34 0.55 -15.73 -0.13
C THR A 34 0.02 -14.37 0.31
N LEU A 35 -0.14 -13.46 -0.64
CA LEU A 35 -0.76 -12.16 -0.42
C LEU A 35 -2.28 -12.33 -0.36
N LYS A 36 -2.92 -11.66 0.60
CA LYS A 36 -4.37 -11.77 0.86
C LYS A 36 -5.07 -10.42 0.98
N PHE A 37 -4.35 -9.41 1.49
CA PHE A 37 -4.91 -8.10 1.80
C PHE A 37 -4.34 -7.03 0.89
N ALA A 38 -5.20 -6.13 0.43
CA ALA A 38 -4.79 -4.94 -0.32
C ALA A 38 -5.29 -3.67 0.39
N THR A 39 -4.38 -2.73 0.61
CA THR A 39 -4.69 -1.41 1.19
C THR A 39 -4.20 -0.35 0.24
N ALA A 40 -5.06 0.59 -0.14
CA ALA A 40 -4.69 1.71 -1.00
C ALA A 40 -5.10 3.04 -0.37
N VAL A 41 -4.20 4.02 -0.43
CA VAL A 41 -4.41 5.38 0.03
C VAL A 41 -4.02 6.34 -1.08
N ALA A 42 -4.85 7.34 -1.33
CA ALA A 42 -4.58 8.37 -2.32
C ALA A 42 -4.22 9.69 -1.65
N TYR A 43 -3.24 10.38 -2.26
CA TYR A 43 -2.80 11.70 -1.88
C TYR A 43 -2.95 12.65 -3.06
N THR A 44 -3.30 13.90 -2.75
CA THR A 44 -3.34 14.99 -3.72
C THR A 44 -2.48 16.12 -3.19
N ASN A 45 -1.47 16.53 -3.96
CA ASN A 45 -0.57 17.64 -3.65
C ASN A 45 -0.55 18.60 -4.85
N GLY A 46 -1.33 19.67 -4.78
CA GLY A 46 -1.54 20.55 -5.93
C GLY A 46 -2.23 19.81 -7.09
N THR A 47 -1.57 19.74 -8.25
CA THR A 47 -2.04 18.97 -9.42
C THR A 47 -1.63 17.50 -9.40
N ASP A 48 -0.67 17.15 -8.55
CA ASP A 48 -0.13 15.78 -8.52
C ASP A 48 -1.03 14.90 -7.67
N ARG A 49 -1.46 13.78 -8.27
CA ARG A 49 -2.17 12.71 -7.59
C ARG A 49 -1.30 11.48 -7.60
N SER A 50 -1.32 10.79 -6.47
CA SER A 50 -0.62 9.53 -6.29
C SER A 50 -1.45 8.56 -5.46
N VAL A 51 -1.21 7.28 -5.68
CA VAL A 51 -1.83 6.19 -4.92
C VAL A 51 -0.73 5.31 -4.37
N SER A 52 -0.68 5.15 -3.05
CA SER A 52 0.19 4.20 -2.38
C SER A 52 -0.59 2.94 -2.06
N VAL A 53 0.00 1.80 -2.39
CA VAL A 53 -0.64 0.48 -2.30
C VAL A 53 0.25 -0.43 -1.47
N LEU A 54 -0.36 -1.23 -0.61
CA LEU A 54 0.25 -2.31 0.13
C LEU A 54 -0.52 -3.61 -0.18
N LEU A 55 0.20 -4.62 -0.66
CA LEU A 55 -0.27 -5.98 -0.85
C LEU A 55 0.41 -6.88 0.17
N SER A 56 -0.34 -7.65 0.96
CA SER A 56 0.25 -8.34 2.12
C SER A 56 -0.44 -9.60 2.58
N ASP A 57 0.29 -10.40 3.36
CA ASP A 57 -0.19 -11.63 4.00
C ASP A 57 -1.09 -11.36 5.22
N LYS A 58 -0.96 -10.17 5.83
CA LYS A 58 -1.69 -9.73 7.02
C LYS A 58 -2.39 -8.39 6.79
N PRO A 59 -3.49 -8.12 7.51
CA PRO A 59 -4.19 -6.86 7.34
C PRO A 59 -3.40 -5.68 7.93
N ALA A 60 -3.35 -4.56 7.21
CA ALA A 60 -2.78 -3.30 7.68
C ALA A 60 -3.86 -2.31 8.09
N ASN A 61 -3.59 -1.48 9.10
CA ASN A 61 -4.47 -0.38 9.46
C ASN A 61 -4.36 0.74 8.41
N ALA A 62 -5.45 1.02 7.69
CA ALA A 62 -5.45 2.01 6.61
C ALA A 62 -5.14 3.43 7.08
N LYS A 63 -5.61 3.85 8.27
CA LYS A 63 -5.30 5.17 8.84
C LYS A 63 -3.80 5.27 9.11
N THR A 64 -3.25 4.25 9.74
CA THR A 64 -1.84 4.24 10.09
C THR A 64 -0.96 4.15 8.84
N PHE A 65 -1.30 3.29 7.87
CA PHE A 65 -0.66 3.28 6.55
C PHE A 65 -0.73 4.64 5.87
N ALA A 66 -1.87 5.34 5.96
CA ALA A 66 -2.04 6.67 5.40
C ALA A 66 -1.14 7.72 6.07
N GLU A 67 -1.01 7.71 7.40
CA GLU A 67 -0.13 8.63 8.15
C GLU A 67 1.33 8.46 7.74
N TYR A 68 1.71 7.22 7.50
CA TYR A 68 3.06 6.79 7.24
C TYR A 68 3.52 6.96 5.79
N THR A 69 2.58 6.89 4.87
CA THR A 69 2.85 7.05 3.44
C THR A 69 2.52 8.46 2.95
N ARG A 70 2.06 9.34 3.86
CA ARG A 70 1.76 10.74 3.57
C ARG A 70 3.03 11.51 3.24
N ILE A 71 2.92 12.29 2.18
CA ILE A 71 3.91 13.29 1.79
C ILE A 71 3.28 14.66 1.97
N GLY A 72 4.02 15.59 2.58
CA GLY A 72 3.57 16.94 2.85
C GLY A 72 3.25 17.73 1.58
N ALA A 73 2.50 18.82 1.74
CA ALA A 73 2.26 19.74 0.63
C ALA A 73 3.60 20.31 0.13
N ASN A 74 3.85 20.23 -1.18
CA ASN A 74 5.12 20.56 -1.84
C ASN A 74 6.34 19.68 -1.48
N GLU A 75 6.17 18.59 -0.73
CA GLU A 75 7.26 17.63 -0.52
C GLU A 75 7.36 16.68 -1.72
N ARG A 76 8.60 16.39 -2.14
CA ARG A 76 8.83 15.35 -3.14
C ARG A 76 8.60 13.98 -2.51
N TYR A 77 8.15 13.02 -3.31
CA TYR A 77 8.18 11.61 -2.94
C TYR A 77 9.61 11.20 -2.59
N VAL A 78 9.85 10.85 -1.32
CA VAL A 78 11.13 10.30 -0.85
C VAL A 78 10.91 8.84 -0.41
N PRO A 79 11.54 7.84 -1.06
CA PRO A 79 11.42 6.42 -0.72
C PRO A 79 11.68 6.09 0.76
N GLY A 80 12.53 6.88 1.46
CA GLY A 80 12.86 6.71 2.87
C GLY A 80 11.78 7.14 3.89
N ILE A 81 10.77 7.93 3.49
CA ILE A 81 9.67 8.31 4.39
C ILE A 81 8.80 7.07 4.71
N PHE A 82 8.56 6.23 3.69
CA PHE A 82 7.86 4.95 3.80
C PHE A 82 8.61 3.94 4.68
N GLU A 83 9.95 4.02 4.71
CA GLU A 83 10.81 3.18 5.54
C GLU A 83 10.68 3.49 7.03
N GLY A 84 10.70 4.77 7.42
CA GLY A 84 10.51 5.19 8.82
C GLY A 84 9.11 4.85 9.31
N ALA A 85 8.16 5.01 8.42
CA ALA A 85 6.78 4.65 8.60
C ALA A 85 6.52 3.19 8.97
N TRP A 86 7.18 2.30 8.24
CA TRP A 86 7.12 0.87 8.48
C TRP A 86 7.80 0.48 9.80
N ALA A 87 8.96 1.07 10.12
CA ALA A 87 9.66 0.79 11.37
C ALA A 87 8.74 1.07 12.57
N SER A 88 8.06 2.22 12.58
CA SER A 88 7.15 2.57 13.68
C SER A 88 5.83 1.77 13.74
N LEU A 89 5.49 1.00 12.70
CA LEU A 89 4.34 0.07 12.74
C LEU A 89 4.69 -1.36 13.18
N HIS A 90 5.93 -1.80 12.99
CA HIS A 90 6.18 -3.23 12.81
C HIS A 90 7.48 -3.80 13.41
N VAL A 91 8.20 -3.09 14.29
CA VAL A 91 9.36 -3.66 15.03
C VAL A 91 9.03 -5.03 15.67
N GLU A 92 7.76 -5.32 15.98
CA GLU A 92 7.33 -6.57 16.63
C GLU A 92 6.47 -7.53 15.77
N LYS A 93 6.11 -7.20 14.52
CA LYS A 93 5.16 -8.03 13.73
C LYS A 93 5.84 -8.55 12.47
N GLU A 94 6.10 -9.86 12.41
CA GLU A 94 6.57 -10.57 11.20
C GLU A 94 5.55 -10.40 10.06
N PHE A 95 5.74 -9.42 9.20
CA PHE A 95 4.81 -9.06 8.13
C PHE A 95 5.47 -9.28 6.79
N SER A 96 4.76 -9.82 5.80
CA SER A 96 5.30 -9.96 4.45
C SER A 96 4.38 -9.35 3.40
N GLY A 97 4.96 -8.58 2.50
CA GLY A 97 4.19 -7.87 1.50
C GLY A 97 5.04 -7.10 0.51
N PHE A 98 4.34 -6.39 -0.37
CA PHE A 98 4.90 -5.56 -1.40
C PHE A 98 4.15 -4.22 -1.41
N THR A 99 4.89 -3.13 -1.31
CA THR A 99 4.35 -1.78 -1.41
C THR A 99 4.81 -1.12 -2.69
N PHE A 100 3.96 -0.29 -3.27
CA PHE A 100 4.34 0.57 -4.38
C PHE A 100 3.49 1.83 -4.39
N SER A 101 4.01 2.89 -5.00
CA SER A 101 3.25 4.10 -5.26
C SER A 101 3.19 4.37 -6.76
N VAL A 102 2.08 4.91 -7.23
CA VAL A 102 1.91 5.34 -8.63
C VAL A 102 1.53 6.80 -8.73
N ASP A 103 1.86 7.44 -9.86
CA ASP A 103 1.34 8.76 -10.22
C ASP A 103 -0.04 8.69 -10.91
N ALA A 104 -0.55 9.86 -11.32
CA ALA A 104 -1.79 9.99 -12.06
C ALA A 104 -1.79 9.28 -13.44
N SER A 105 -0.61 8.97 -13.99
CA SER A 105 -0.44 8.21 -15.23
C SER A 105 -0.24 6.71 -14.97
N ASN A 106 -0.44 6.24 -13.73
CA ASN A 106 -0.21 4.87 -13.27
C ASN A 106 1.25 4.40 -13.40
N LYS A 107 2.21 5.32 -13.50
CA LYS A 107 3.63 4.97 -13.49
C LYS A 107 4.07 4.66 -12.06
N ILE A 108 4.78 3.56 -11.86
CA ILE A 108 5.41 3.23 -10.58
C ILE A 108 6.45 4.30 -10.25
N LEU A 109 6.25 4.97 -9.11
CA LEU A 109 7.16 5.97 -8.55
C LEU A 109 8.19 5.33 -7.63
N THR A 110 7.72 4.39 -6.81
CA THR A 110 8.52 3.68 -5.82
C THR A 110 7.93 2.30 -5.60
N ASN A 111 8.76 1.36 -5.17
CA ASN A 111 8.34 0.01 -4.87
C ASN A 111 9.31 -0.66 -3.89
N GLN A 112 8.76 -1.34 -2.89
CA GLN A 112 9.52 -1.98 -1.82
C GLN A 112 8.92 -3.34 -1.50
N ILE A 113 9.80 -4.29 -1.22
CA ILE A 113 9.45 -5.58 -0.65
C ILE A 113 9.69 -5.54 0.84
N LEU A 114 8.73 -6.09 1.57
CA LEU A 114 8.71 -6.17 3.03
C LEU A 114 8.65 -7.65 3.40
N VAL A 115 9.64 -8.18 4.13
CA VAL A 115 9.63 -9.58 4.60
C VAL A 115 10.14 -9.68 6.04
N GLY A 116 9.25 -9.84 7.01
CA GLY A 116 9.61 -10.07 8.41
C GLY A 116 9.95 -8.78 9.18
N GLY A 117 10.90 -8.87 10.13
CA GLY A 117 11.30 -7.80 11.04
C GLY A 117 12.23 -6.74 10.42
N GLU A 118 12.87 -5.92 11.27
CA GLU A 118 13.53 -4.64 10.94
C GLU A 118 14.46 -4.65 9.70
N ASN A 119 15.16 -5.76 9.43
CA ASN A 119 16.15 -5.87 8.34
C ASN A 119 15.61 -6.52 7.05
N GLY A 120 14.32 -6.86 7.01
CA GLY A 120 13.71 -7.62 5.93
C GLY A 120 13.24 -6.81 4.72
N ARG A 121 13.51 -5.50 4.71
CA ARG A 121 13.05 -4.57 3.68
C ARG A 121 14.11 -4.36 2.61
N PHE A 122 13.69 -4.28 1.35
CA PHE A 122 14.57 -3.95 0.23
C PHE A 122 13.73 -3.48 -0.97
N SER A 123 14.36 -2.86 -1.95
CA SER A 123 13.67 -2.33 -3.14
C SER A 123 13.93 -3.22 -4.35
N VAL A 124 12.96 -3.22 -5.28
CA VAL A 124 13.13 -3.75 -6.63
C VAL A 124 13.20 -2.54 -7.57
N SER A 125 13.82 -2.62 -8.75
CA SER A 125 13.69 -1.51 -9.70
C SER A 125 12.26 -1.43 -10.24
N SER A 126 11.72 -0.23 -10.41
CA SER A 126 10.44 -0.06 -11.11
C SER A 126 10.50 -0.60 -12.55
N ASP A 127 11.69 -0.59 -13.14
CA ASP A 127 11.92 -1.10 -14.50
C ASP A 127 11.90 -2.63 -14.56
N ASP A 128 11.92 -3.33 -13.44
CA ASP A 128 11.81 -4.80 -13.39
C ASP A 128 10.37 -5.27 -13.17
N LEU A 129 9.43 -4.33 -13.04
CA LEU A 129 8.03 -4.59 -12.75
C LEU A 129 7.13 -4.21 -13.93
N VAL A 130 5.99 -4.88 -13.99
CA VAL A 130 4.88 -4.55 -14.88
C VAL A 130 3.66 -4.31 -14.00
N LEU A 131 3.06 -3.13 -14.14
CA LEU A 131 1.79 -2.79 -13.51
C LEU A 131 0.73 -2.58 -14.60
N GLU A 132 -0.34 -3.36 -14.52
CA GLU A 132 -1.50 -3.31 -15.41
C GLU A 132 -2.69 -2.81 -14.57
N VAL A 133 -3.05 -1.53 -14.70
CA VAL A 133 -4.15 -0.92 -13.95
C VAL A 133 -5.44 -0.98 -14.76
N THR A 134 -6.51 -1.48 -14.14
CA THR A 134 -7.84 -1.61 -14.76
C THR A 134 -8.82 -0.57 -14.23
N SER A 135 -8.67 -0.13 -12.97
CA SER A 135 -9.46 0.94 -12.38
C SER A 135 -8.65 1.71 -11.34
N VAL A 136 -8.93 3.00 -11.21
CA VAL A 136 -8.24 3.90 -10.25
C VAL A 136 -9.17 4.54 -9.23
N SER A 137 -10.49 4.48 -9.45
CA SER A 137 -11.49 5.11 -8.57
C SER A 137 -12.88 4.49 -8.80
N PRO A 138 -13.67 4.23 -7.74
CA PRO A 138 -13.34 4.39 -6.32
C PRO A 138 -12.39 3.29 -5.79
N ARG A 139 -12.07 2.30 -6.63
CA ARG A 139 -11.20 1.17 -6.32
C ARG A 139 -9.98 1.21 -7.23
N PHE A 140 -8.80 0.98 -6.67
CA PHE A 140 -7.55 0.80 -7.40
C PHE A 140 -7.40 -0.70 -7.66
N THR A 141 -7.66 -1.12 -8.90
CA THR A 141 -7.64 -2.52 -9.31
C THR A 141 -6.64 -2.73 -10.41
N GLY A 142 -5.93 -3.86 -10.36
CA GLY A 142 -4.92 -4.16 -11.35
C GLY A 142 -4.15 -5.43 -11.04
N ARG A 143 -3.10 -5.65 -11.82
CA ARG A 143 -2.13 -6.72 -11.63
C ARG A 143 -0.73 -6.13 -11.61
N ILE A 144 0.07 -6.58 -10.67
CA ILE A 144 1.50 -6.28 -10.61
C ILE A 144 2.30 -7.57 -10.65
N ARG A 145 3.33 -7.59 -11.48
CA ARG A 145 4.20 -8.75 -11.64
C ARG A 145 5.63 -8.36 -11.98
N SER A 146 6.56 -9.24 -11.66
CA SER A 146 7.94 -9.18 -12.16
C SER A 146 7.96 -9.38 -13.68
N LYS A 147 8.88 -8.70 -14.38
CA LYS A 147 9.10 -8.90 -15.82
C LYS A 147 9.66 -10.28 -16.14
N GLN A 148 10.47 -10.82 -15.24
CA GLN A 148 11.00 -12.18 -15.31
C GLN A 148 10.34 -13.06 -14.26
N PRO A 149 10.26 -14.39 -14.47
CA PRO A 149 9.71 -15.31 -13.48
C PRO A 149 10.42 -15.22 -12.11
N VAL A 150 11.73 -14.97 -12.13
CA VAL A 150 12.56 -14.70 -10.95
C VAL A 150 13.52 -13.57 -11.31
N LEU A 151 13.49 -12.50 -10.52
CA LEU A 151 14.43 -11.40 -10.55
C LEU A 151 15.62 -11.75 -9.65
N ASP A 152 16.83 -11.68 -10.18
CA ASP A 152 18.06 -11.84 -9.39
C ASP A 152 18.61 -10.47 -9.01
N LEU A 153 18.53 -10.14 -7.72
CA LEU A 153 18.99 -8.87 -7.15
C LEU A 153 20.37 -9.02 -6.48
N GLY A 154 21.08 -10.11 -6.76
CA GLY A 154 22.38 -10.44 -6.16
C GLY A 154 22.22 -11.27 -4.88
N ASP A 155 21.86 -10.63 -3.77
CA ASP A 155 21.68 -11.32 -2.48
C ASP A 155 20.28 -11.97 -2.33
N ARG A 156 19.35 -11.61 -3.23
CA ARG A 156 17.96 -12.06 -3.19
C ARG A 156 17.45 -12.46 -4.56
N LYS A 157 16.69 -13.55 -4.60
CA LYS A 157 15.89 -13.96 -5.76
C LYS A 157 14.43 -13.68 -5.49
N VAL A 158 13.77 -12.95 -6.37
CA VAL A 158 12.43 -12.40 -6.11
C VAL A 158 11.46 -12.75 -7.22
N SER A 159 10.26 -13.19 -6.86
CA SER A 159 9.14 -13.30 -7.79
C SER A 159 7.92 -12.61 -7.20
N LEU A 160 7.21 -11.87 -8.04
CA LEU A 160 5.94 -11.26 -7.69
C LEU A 160 4.97 -11.49 -8.84
N ASP A 161 3.78 -11.97 -8.53
CA ASP A 161 2.63 -11.95 -9.42
C ASP A 161 1.37 -11.87 -8.57
N ALA A 162 0.66 -10.75 -8.67
CA ALA A 162 -0.48 -10.45 -7.82
C ALA A 162 -1.52 -9.61 -8.55
N THR A 163 -2.77 -10.08 -8.52
CA THR A 163 -3.95 -9.30 -8.92
C THR A 163 -4.61 -8.75 -7.67
N PHE A 164 -4.85 -7.45 -7.62
CA PHE A 164 -5.37 -6.78 -6.44
C PHE A 164 -6.60 -5.95 -6.77
N ASP A 165 -7.42 -5.76 -5.74
CA ASP A 165 -8.57 -4.89 -5.74
C ASP A 165 -8.65 -4.16 -4.40
N ALA A 166 -8.19 -2.90 -4.38
CA ALA A 166 -8.12 -2.08 -3.19
C ALA A 166 -9.12 -0.93 -3.23
N LEU A 167 -9.89 -0.74 -2.17
CA LEU A 167 -10.62 0.51 -1.96
C LEU A 167 -9.64 1.63 -1.65
N VAL A 168 -9.78 2.74 -2.38
CA VAL A 168 -8.90 3.88 -2.22
C VAL A 168 -9.45 4.75 -1.09
N SER A 169 -8.74 4.76 0.03
CA SER A 169 -9.00 5.74 1.09
C SER A 169 -8.37 7.07 0.69
N VAL A 170 -9.16 8.13 0.58
CA VAL A 170 -8.61 9.48 0.33
C VAL A 170 -8.11 10.04 1.65
N ALA A 171 -6.79 10.22 1.76
CA ALA A 171 -6.18 10.86 2.93
C ALA A 171 -6.39 12.38 2.84
N GLY A 172 -7.59 12.88 3.17
CA GLY A 172 -7.85 14.32 3.24
C GLY A 172 -9.30 14.73 3.10
N LYS A 173 -10.02 14.80 4.22
CA LYS A 173 -10.50 16.06 4.82
C LYS A 173 -10.44 15.92 6.33
#